data_AF-A0A416RWE9-F1
#
_entry.id   AF-A0A416RWE9-F1
#
_cell.length_a   1.000
_cell.length_b   1.000
_cell.length_c   1.000
_cell.angle_alpha   90.00
_cell.angle_beta   90.00
_cell.angle_gamma   90.00
#
_symmetry.space_group_name_H-M   'P 1'
#
loop_
_entity.id
_entity.type
_entity.pdbx_description
1 polymer ?
#
loop_
_entity_poly.entity_id
_entity_poly.type
_entity_poly.pdbx_seq_one_letter_code
_entity_poly.pdbx_strand_id
1 'polypeptide(L)'
;MQKINLRELYPDVYKTDVFVDVAEEVVAAIRGQEQDDAAYERRKFRHKAHYSLNREDGIENDALNRPLTPEEVLEQKLLRQEVYAALMQLTAIQARRIYARFYLGMTVAEIARIEGADRRRVWESIRRGLKKLARLLDTAQ
;
A
#
# COMPACT_ATOMS: atom_id res chain seq x y z
N MET A 1 -10.47 35.95 -39.02
CA MET A 1 -9.71 36.23 -37.79
C MET A 1 -10.71 36.45 -36.67
N GLN A 2 -10.45 35.92 -35.48
CA GLN A 2 -11.29 36.06 -34.31
C GLN A 2 -10.56 36.84 -33.23
N LYS A 3 -11.30 37.69 -32.51
CA LYS A 3 -10.76 38.53 -31.46
C LYS A 3 -10.83 37.80 -30.13
N ILE A 4 -9.70 37.61 -29.46
CA ILE A 4 -9.60 36.92 -28.17
C ILE A 4 -9.09 37.89 -27.10
N ASN A 5 -9.57 37.74 -25.86
CA ASN A 5 -9.07 38.47 -24.69
C ASN A 5 -7.94 37.68 -24.01
N LEU A 6 -6.73 38.23 -23.97
CA LEU A 6 -5.58 37.59 -23.35
C LEU A 6 -5.68 37.48 -21.82
N ARG A 7 -6.48 38.33 -21.18
CA ARG A 7 -6.73 38.24 -19.73
C ARG A 7 -7.47 36.96 -19.34
N GLU A 8 -8.36 36.47 -20.20
CA GLU A 8 -9.11 35.24 -19.93
C GLU A 8 -8.19 34.02 -19.98
N LEU A 9 -7.25 34.00 -20.93
CA LEU A 9 -6.31 32.89 -21.12
C LEU A 9 -5.13 32.93 -20.14
N TYR A 10 -4.60 34.12 -19.85
CA TYR A 10 -3.41 34.32 -19.02
C TYR A 10 -3.63 35.43 -17.97
N PRO A 11 -4.52 35.19 -16.98
CA PRO A 11 -4.90 36.19 -15.99
C PRO A 11 -3.74 36.63 -15.09
N ASP A 12 -2.73 35.77 -14.89
CA ASP A 12 -1.56 36.07 -14.07
C ASP A 12 -0.63 37.11 -14.72
N VAL A 13 -0.63 37.18 -16.05
CA VAL A 13 0.23 38.06 -16.84
C VAL A 13 -0.51 39.34 -17.25
N TYR A 14 -1.75 39.22 -17.71
CA TYR A 14 -2.56 40.34 -18.19
C TYR A 14 -3.65 40.70 -17.18
N LYS A 15 -3.46 41.80 -16.44
CA LYS A 15 -4.42 42.26 -15.42
C LYS A 15 -5.57 43.11 -15.99
N THR A 16 -5.40 43.62 -17.20
CA THR A 16 -6.40 44.42 -17.93
C THR A 16 -6.83 43.69 -19.20
N ASP A 17 -8.01 44.00 -19.72
CA ASP A 17 -8.52 43.39 -20.95
C ASP A 17 -7.65 43.82 -22.14
N VAL A 18 -7.04 42.84 -22.80
CA VAL A 18 -6.17 43.04 -23.97
C VAL A 18 -6.68 42.14 -25.08
N PHE A 19 -7.20 42.75 -26.14
CA PHE A 19 -7.78 42.02 -27.25
C PHE A 19 -6.79 41.91 -28.42
N VAL A 20 -6.63 40.69 -28.95
CA VAL A 20 -5.79 40.40 -30.10
C VAL A 20 -6.59 39.63 -31.14
N ASP A 21 -6.40 39.99 -32.42
CA ASP A 21 -6.98 39.27 -33.53
C ASP A 21 -6.08 38.08 -33.91
N VAL A 22 -6.65 36.88 -33.84
CA VAL A 22 -5.93 35.62 -34.06
C VAL A 22 -6.58 34.84 -35.20
N ALA A 23 -5.80 34.01 -35.87
CA ALA A 23 -6.32 33.09 -36.88
C ALA A 23 -7.28 32.06 -36.24
N GLU A 24 -8.27 31.61 -37.01
CA GLU A 24 -9.31 30.68 -36.54
C GLU A 24 -8.74 29.33 -36.12
N GLU A 25 -7.70 28.85 -36.80
CA GLU A 25 -6.98 27.62 -36.45
C GLU A 25 -6.39 27.69 -35.04
N VAL A 26 -5.85 28.84 -34.64
CA VAL A 26 -5.27 29.03 -33.30
C VAL A 26 -6.36 29.02 -32.24
N VAL A 27 -7.51 29.64 -32.51
CA VAL A 27 -8.66 29.62 -31.59
C VAL A 27 -9.19 28.19 -31.41
N ALA A 28 -9.28 27.44 -32.50
CA ALA A 28 -9.69 26.04 -32.48
C ALA A 28 -8.72 25.17 -31.67
N ALA A 29 -7.40 25.40 -31.82
CA ALA A 29 -6.38 24.69 -31.05
C ALA A 29 -6.50 24.96 -29.54
N ILE A 30 -6.68 26.22 -29.13
CA ILE A 30 -6.86 26.61 -27.72
C ILE A 30 -8.09 25.92 -27.12
N ARG A 31 -9.25 25.98 -27.81
CA ARG A 31 -10.47 25.32 -27.34
C ARG A 31 -10.34 23.80 -27.27
N GLY A 32 -9.62 23.19 -28.22
CA GLY A 32 -9.33 21.75 -28.20
C GLY A 32 -8.56 21.36 -26.94
N GLN A 33 -7.52 22.12 -26.60
CA GLN A 33 -6.74 21.90 -25.39
C GLN A 33 -7.59 22.05 -24.12
N GLU A 34 -8.41 23.10 -24.00
CA GLU A 34 -9.29 23.30 -22.84
C GLU A 34 -10.26 22.12 -22.64
N GLN A 35 -10.77 21.56 -23.74
CA GLN A 35 -11.67 20.40 -23.69
C GLN A 35 -10.93 19.14 -23.25
N ASP A 36 -9.70 18.93 -23.72
CA ASP A 36 -8.86 17.80 -23.35
C ASP A 36 -8.46 17.86 -21.87
N ASP A 37 -8.09 19.04 -21.37
CA ASP A 37 -7.76 19.27 -19.96
C ASP A 37 -8.99 19.02 -19.06
N ALA A 38 -10.17 19.52 -19.46
CA ALA A 38 -11.42 19.26 -18.75
C ALA A 38 -11.79 17.76 -18.79
N ALA A 39 -11.56 17.06 -19.90
CA ALA A 39 -11.77 15.62 -20.01
C ALA A 39 -10.80 14.84 -19.11
N TYR A 40 -9.53 15.26 -19.05
CA TYR A 40 -8.52 14.69 -18.17
C TYR A 40 -8.91 14.83 -16.69
N GLU A 41 -9.29 16.03 -16.24
CA GLU A 41 -9.73 16.24 -14.85
C GLU A 41 -10.98 15.39 -14.54
N ARG A 42 -11.98 15.34 -15.43
CA ARG A 42 -13.15 14.46 -15.24
C ARG A 42 -12.76 12.99 -15.10
N ARG A 43 -11.80 12.49 -15.91
CA ARG A 43 -11.28 11.12 -15.79
C ARG A 43 -10.60 10.90 -14.44
N LYS A 44 -9.77 11.84 -14.00
CA LYS A 44 -9.09 11.82 -12.70
C LYS A 44 -10.08 11.68 -11.54
N PHE A 45 -11.14 12.52 -11.50
CA PHE A 45 -12.21 12.42 -10.51
C PHE A 45 -12.98 11.10 -10.59
N ARG A 46 -13.37 10.66 -11.80
CA ARG A 46 -14.13 9.41 -12.00
C ARG A 46 -13.37 8.19 -11.49
N HIS A 47 -12.06 8.14 -11.74
CA HIS A 47 -11.20 7.03 -11.34
C HIS A 47 -10.55 7.23 -9.97
N LYS A 48 -10.93 8.30 -9.23
CA LYS A 48 -10.36 8.66 -7.92
C LYS A 48 -8.82 8.72 -7.94
N ALA A 49 -8.23 9.09 -9.07
CA ALA A 49 -6.79 9.21 -9.26
C ALA A 49 -6.27 10.54 -8.67
N HIS A 50 -6.68 10.84 -7.44
CA HIS A 50 -6.29 12.05 -6.69
C HIS A 50 -4.94 11.90 -5.99
N TYR A 51 -4.24 10.79 -6.21
CA TYR A 51 -2.98 10.50 -5.56
C TYR A 51 -1.88 11.33 -6.22
N SER A 52 -1.68 12.54 -5.70
CA SER A 52 -0.37 13.19 -5.76
C SER A 52 0.52 12.56 -4.70
N LEU A 53 1.79 12.36 -5.02
CA LEU A 53 2.81 11.99 -4.05
C LEU A 53 2.79 12.99 -2.85
N ASN A 54 2.62 14.28 -3.13
CA ASN A 54 2.52 15.37 -2.14
C ASN A 54 1.26 15.36 -1.23
N ARG A 55 0.52 14.25 -1.14
CA ARG A 55 -0.67 14.17 -0.28
C ARG A 55 -0.30 14.05 1.21
N GLU A 56 0.97 13.82 1.53
CA GLU A 56 1.48 13.60 2.89
C GLU A 56 0.78 12.44 3.64
N ASP A 57 0.09 11.55 2.91
CA ASP A 57 -0.57 10.36 3.46
C ASP A 57 0.37 9.16 3.58
N GLY A 58 1.67 9.36 3.31
CA GLY A 58 2.72 8.36 3.49
C GLY A 58 2.94 7.41 2.31
N ILE A 59 2.15 7.52 1.23
CA ILE A 59 2.30 6.67 0.03
C ILE A 59 3.68 6.80 -0.64
N GLU A 60 4.32 7.97 -0.51
CA GLU A 60 5.67 8.20 -1.00
C GLU A 60 6.69 7.32 -0.27
N ASN A 61 6.49 7.13 1.04
CA ASN A 61 7.38 6.32 1.88
C ASN A 61 7.24 4.83 1.54
N ASP A 62 6.03 4.35 1.24
CA ASP A 62 5.79 2.96 0.81
C ASP A 62 6.38 2.66 -0.57
N ALA A 63 6.47 3.66 -1.45
CA ALA A 63 7.10 3.52 -2.76
C ALA A 63 8.63 3.53 -2.69
N LEU A 64 9.22 4.08 -1.63
CA LEU A 64 10.66 4.18 -1.44
C LEU A 64 11.19 2.99 -0.66
N ASN A 65 12.07 2.19 -1.28
CA ASN A 65 12.84 1.16 -0.58
C ASN A 65 13.94 1.80 0.29
N ARG A 66 13.56 2.42 1.40
CA ARG A 66 14.51 2.97 2.37
C ARG A 66 15.20 1.82 3.13
N PRO A 67 16.54 1.84 3.28
CA PRO A 67 17.23 0.88 4.13
C PRO A 67 16.79 1.07 5.59
N LEU A 68 16.52 -0.04 6.28
CA LEU A 68 16.16 -0.05 7.71
C LEU A 68 17.26 0.60 8.54
N THR A 69 16.86 1.40 9.53
CA THR A 69 17.81 1.94 10.50
C THR A 69 18.36 0.83 11.40
N PRO A 70 19.57 0.99 11.98
CA PRO A 70 20.11 0.01 12.91
C PRO A 70 19.19 -0.25 14.12
N GLU A 71 18.46 0.77 14.58
CA GLU A 71 17.49 0.69 15.67
C GLU A 71 16.31 -0.21 15.27
N GLU A 72 15.71 0.01 14.09
CA GLU A 72 14.63 -0.84 13.56
C GLU A 72 15.08 -2.30 13.39
N VAL A 73 16.32 -2.53 12.95
CA VAL A 73 16.88 -3.88 12.84
C VAL A 73 17.00 -4.54 14.21
N LEU A 74 17.39 -3.79 15.24
CA LEU A 74 17.48 -4.30 16.61
C LEU A 74 16.08 -4.62 17.16
N GLU A 75 15.11 -3.73 16.97
CA GLU A 75 13.72 -3.94 17.37
C GLU A 75 13.13 -5.20 16.72
N GLN A 76 13.33 -5.38 15.40
CA GLN A 76 12.91 -6.58 14.71
C GLN A 76 13.54 -7.86 15.28
N LYS A 77 14.82 -7.79 15.69
CA LYS A 77 15.49 -8.93 16.34
C LYS A 77 14.87 -9.24 17.70
N LEU A 78 14.60 -8.22 18.52
CA LEU A 78 13.96 -8.39 19.83
C LEU A 78 12.55 -8.97 19.70
N LEU A 79 11.72 -8.41 18.82
CA LEU A 79 10.37 -8.92 18.56
C LEU A 79 10.39 -10.39 18.09
N ARG A 80 11.34 -10.76 17.23
CA ARG A 80 11.51 -12.17 16.80
C ARG A 80 11.89 -13.07 17.97
N GLN A 81 12.75 -12.63 18.87
CA GLN A 81 13.14 -13.39 20.06
C GLN A 81 11.96 -13.60 21.00
N GLU A 82 11.14 -12.57 21.24
CA GLU A 82 9.93 -12.67 22.06
C GLU A 82 8.92 -13.67 21.47
N VAL A 83 8.66 -13.58 20.17
CA VAL A 83 7.78 -14.53 19.48
C VAL A 83 8.32 -15.95 19.57
N TYR A 84 9.64 -16.13 19.42
CA TYR A 84 10.27 -17.44 19.55
C TYR A 84 10.16 -18.00 20.97
N ALA A 85 10.38 -17.16 21.99
CA ALA A 85 10.21 -17.53 23.39
C ALA A 85 8.75 -17.95 23.70
N ALA A 86 7.76 -17.20 23.22
CA ALA A 86 6.35 -17.53 23.37
C ALA A 86 5.99 -18.86 22.65
N LEU A 87 6.58 -19.10 21.48
CA LEU A 87 6.38 -20.34 20.73
C LEU A 87 6.93 -21.57 21.48
N MET A 88 8.05 -21.42 22.19
CA MET A 88 8.64 -22.47 23.03
C MET A 88 7.80 -22.82 24.27
N GLN A 89 6.86 -21.96 24.69
CA GLN A 89 5.91 -22.25 25.77
C GLN A 89 4.68 -23.06 25.30
N LEU A 90 4.54 -23.28 23.99
CA LEU A 90 3.52 -24.19 23.44
C LEU A 90 3.96 -25.65 23.58
N THR A 91 3.04 -26.58 23.33
CA THR A 91 3.43 -27.99 23.24
C THR A 91 4.32 -28.20 22.00
N ALA A 92 5.28 -29.12 22.07
CA ALA A 92 6.24 -29.37 21.00
C ALA A 92 5.57 -29.63 19.63
N ILE A 93 4.40 -30.30 19.62
CA ILE A 93 3.63 -30.54 18.40
C ILE A 93 3.05 -29.24 17.83
N GLN A 94 2.46 -28.38 18.68
CA GLN A 94 1.91 -27.10 18.24
C GLN A 94 3.01 -26.17 17.72
N ALA A 95 4.12 -26.06 18.46
CA ALA A 95 5.29 -25.29 18.10
C ALA A 95 5.83 -25.69 16.72
N ARG A 96 6.10 -26.99 16.51
CA ARG A 96 6.63 -27.51 15.23
C ARG A 96 5.69 -27.25 14.06
N ARG A 97 4.38 -27.48 14.24
CA ARG A 97 3.39 -27.27 13.16
C ARG A 97 3.22 -25.79 12.80
N ILE A 98 3.27 -24.90 13.79
CA ILE A 98 3.22 -23.45 13.56
C ILE A 98 4.51 -22.98 12.85
N TYR A 99 5.66 -23.47 13.30
CA TYR A 99 6.94 -23.18 12.65
C TYR A 99 6.94 -23.62 11.18
N ALA A 100 6.55 -24.87 10.91
CA ALA A 100 6.45 -25.38 9.54
C ALA A 100 5.48 -24.55 8.67
N ARG A 101 4.34 -24.12 9.23
CA ARG A 101 3.33 -23.36 8.48
C ARG A 101 3.78 -21.93 8.13
N PHE A 102 4.37 -21.21 9.08
CA PHE A 102 4.63 -19.77 8.93
C PHE A 102 6.09 -19.42 8.66
N TYR A 103 7.05 -20.17 9.21
CA TYR A 103 8.48 -19.92 8.98
C TYR A 103 9.01 -20.68 7.75
N LEU A 104 8.54 -21.92 7.54
CA LEU A 104 8.96 -22.75 6.39
C LEU A 104 7.99 -22.68 5.19
N GLY A 105 6.85 -21.99 5.34
CA GLY A 105 5.87 -21.82 4.26
C GLY A 105 5.08 -23.08 3.86
N MET A 106 5.17 -24.17 4.63
CA MET A 106 4.49 -25.42 4.30
C MET A 106 2.97 -25.29 4.40
N THR A 107 2.27 -26.02 3.55
CA THR A 107 0.82 -26.17 3.64
C THR A 107 0.45 -27.16 4.74
N VAL A 108 -0.77 -27.04 5.27
CA VAL A 108 -1.31 -28.00 6.25
C VAL A 108 -1.34 -29.42 5.68
N ALA A 109 -1.54 -29.55 4.37
CA ALA A 109 -1.55 -30.84 3.70
C ALA A 109 -0.15 -31.47 3.65
N GLU A 110 0.90 -30.69 3.37
CA GLU A 110 2.29 -31.18 3.39
C GLU A 110 2.72 -31.58 4.79
N ILE A 111 2.40 -30.78 5.81
CA ILE A 111 2.68 -31.11 7.22
C ILE A 111 1.99 -32.42 7.61
N ALA A 112 0.72 -32.58 7.24
CA ALA A 112 -0.04 -33.81 7.51
C ALA A 112 0.58 -35.04 6.84
N ARG A 113 1.03 -34.92 5.59
CA ARG A 113 1.71 -36.01 4.87
C ARG A 113 3.03 -36.39 5.53
N ILE A 114 3.86 -35.41 5.90
CA ILE A 114 5.16 -35.63 6.54
C ILE A 114 5.01 -36.28 7.91
N GLU A 115 4.04 -35.83 8.70
CA GLU A 115 3.79 -36.36 10.05
C GLU A 115 2.96 -37.66 10.06
N GLY A 116 2.45 -38.12 8.92
CA GLY A 116 1.51 -39.25 8.84
C GLY A 116 0.22 -39.01 9.64
N ALA A 117 -0.18 -37.75 9.80
CA ALA A 117 -1.32 -37.34 10.62
C ALA A 117 -2.51 -36.91 9.77
N ASP A 118 -3.72 -37.01 10.31
CA ASP A 118 -4.90 -36.48 9.64
C ASP A 118 -4.83 -34.95 9.48
N ARG A 119 -5.21 -34.46 8.29
CA ARG A 119 -5.13 -33.04 7.93
C ARG A 119 -5.95 -32.17 8.88
N ARG A 120 -7.12 -32.62 9.35
CA ARG A 120 -7.94 -31.84 10.29
C ARG A 120 -7.26 -31.72 11.64
N ARG A 121 -6.60 -32.79 12.13
CA ARG A 121 -5.83 -32.75 13.38
C ARG A 121 -4.66 -31.76 13.33
N VAL A 122 -3.95 -31.70 12.20
CA VAL A 122 -2.87 -30.71 12.00
C VAL A 122 -3.46 -29.30 12.02
N TRP A 123 -4.54 -29.06 11.28
CA TRP A 123 -5.21 -27.76 11.23
C TRP A 123 -5.69 -27.31 12.62
N GLU A 124 -6.39 -28.18 13.36
CA GLU A 124 -6.88 -27.86 14.70
C GLU A 124 -5.74 -27.55 15.67
N SER A 125 -4.65 -28.31 15.60
CA SER A 125 -3.46 -28.09 16.41
C SER A 125 -2.85 -26.73 16.16
N ILE A 126 -2.71 -26.32 14.88
CA ILE A 126 -2.21 -24.99 14.51
C ILE A 126 -3.16 -23.91 15.03
N ARG A 127 -4.46 -24.04 14.79
CA ARG A 127 -5.46 -23.06 15.24
C ARG A 127 -5.47 -22.87 16.76
N ARG A 128 -5.41 -23.97 17.52
CA ARG A 128 -5.35 -23.92 19.01
C ARG A 128 -4.03 -23.33 19.49
N GLY A 129 -2.91 -23.70 18.85
CA GLY A 129 -1.59 -23.16 19.17
C GLY A 129 -1.52 -21.65 18.94
N LEU A 130 -2.04 -21.14 17.82
CA LEU A 130 -2.12 -19.70 17.53
C LEU A 130 -2.98 -18.95 18.56
N LYS A 131 -4.12 -19.52 18.97
CA LYS A 131 -4.97 -18.92 20.01
C LYS A 131 -4.24 -18.83 21.36
N LYS A 132 -3.42 -19.84 21.70
CA LYS A 132 -2.61 -19.83 22.91
C LYS A 132 -1.45 -18.82 22.79
N LEU A 133 -0.81 -18.74 21.64
CA LEU A 133 0.28 -17.80 21.36
C LEU A 133 -0.21 -16.35 21.47
N ALA A 134 -1.37 -16.02 20.91
CA ALA A 134 -1.98 -14.69 21.07
C ALA A 134 -2.15 -14.32 22.56
N ARG A 135 -2.73 -15.23 23.37
CA ARG A 135 -2.89 -15.00 24.81
C ARG A 135 -1.56 -14.79 25.55
N LEU A 136 -0.52 -15.55 25.18
CA LEU A 136 0.80 -15.44 25.82
C LEU A 136 1.45 -14.08 25.53
N LEU A 137 1.32 -13.60 24.30
CA LEU A 137 1.83 -12.29 23.89
C LEU A 137 1.00 -11.15 24.49
N ASP A 138 -0.33 -11.29 24.57
CA ASP A 138 -1.21 -10.30 25.21
C ASP A 138 -0.90 -10.15 26.71
N THR A 139 -0.49 -11.23 27.39
CA THR A 139 -0.12 -11.20 28.82
C THR A 139 1.32 -10.77 29.08
N ALA A 140 2.15 -10.63 28.05
CA ALA A 140 3.54 -10.20 28.18
C ALA A 140 3.69 -8.66 28.10
N GLN A 141 2.61 -7.95 27.75
CA GLN A 141 2.46 -6.49 27.84
C GLN A 141 1.90 -6.08 29.20
#